data_AF-K9E617-F1
#
_entry.id   AF-K9E617-F1
#
_cell.length_a   1.000
_cell.length_b   1.000
_cell.length_c   1.000
_cell.angle_alpha   90.00
_cell.angle_beta   90.00
_cell.angle_gamma   90.00
#
_symmetry.space_group_name_H-M   'P 1'
#
loop_
_entity.id
_entity.type
_entity.pdbx_description
1 polymer ?
#
loop_
_entity_poly.entity_id
_entity_poly.type
_entity_poly.pdbx_seq_one_letter_code
_entity_poly.pdbx_strand_id
1 'polypeptide(L)'
;MNVRLIHYLYMVVLLGFTSSCISDDLSDCPTTQYVVQISVKDKNYKNIGSFPQLEPKEENTPFRSFEGTIYYTLSESTTRARIRESAVMVVNGEDQMYSITFNNIPEGEYILTVWGNMTQEYPVGILHQDNKEHTDIYMTSRKLRFDSSYQTTELSLERTKGLLLLLCSNFPAVVTSLKQNISHLYQSVDANFNYTGTTNVEKRVPLQATVTTFLAPNAEEDSSLKLSFYTDATKSTTPFLELPDINLTIKRNEISAIAIDYKATDDVYEIWMFIQEQWTMIHRLDIK
;
A
#
# COMPACT_ATOMS: atom_id res chain seq x y z
N MET A 1 -12.55 90.02 0.54
CA MET A 1 -13.14 88.70 0.25
C MET A 1 -12.00 87.75 -0.15
N ASN A 2 -11.14 87.42 0.81
CA ASN A 2 -11.07 86.18 1.60
C ASN A 2 -10.18 85.10 0.96
N VAL A 3 -8.87 85.21 1.24
CA VAL A 3 -7.81 84.21 0.97
C VAL A 3 -8.09 82.86 1.66
N ARG A 4 -9.06 82.83 2.60
CA ARG A 4 -9.63 81.62 3.18
C ARG A 4 -10.56 80.83 2.25
N LEU A 5 -11.06 81.41 1.16
CA LEU A 5 -11.98 80.70 0.24
C LEU A 5 -11.25 79.86 -0.82
N ILE A 6 -10.00 80.20 -1.14
CA ILE A 6 -9.18 79.49 -2.14
C ILE A 6 -8.55 78.22 -1.55
N HIS A 7 -8.28 78.20 -0.24
CA HIS A 7 -7.77 77.01 0.46
C HIS A 7 -8.84 75.92 0.67
N TYR A 8 -10.13 76.29 0.68
CA TYR A 8 -11.22 75.32 0.76
C TYR A 8 -11.53 74.64 -0.57
N LEU A 9 -11.17 75.26 -1.71
CA LEU A 9 -11.39 74.66 -3.03
C LEU A 9 -10.34 73.59 -3.38
N TYR A 10 -9.15 73.64 -2.77
CA TYR A 10 -8.07 72.66 -3.00
C TYR A 10 -8.18 71.40 -2.13
N MET A 11 -8.92 71.44 -1.03
CA MET A 11 -9.15 70.29 -0.13
C MET A 11 -10.36 69.41 -0.53
N VAL A 12 -11.15 69.83 -1.52
CA VAL A 12 -12.31 69.03 -2.01
C VAL A 12 -11.95 68.19 -3.24
N VAL A 13 -10.82 68.47 -3.90
CA VAL A 13 -10.37 67.72 -5.09
C VAL A 13 -9.38 66.59 -4.75
N LEU A 14 -8.88 66.51 -3.51
CA LEU A 14 -7.98 65.43 -3.05
C LEU A 14 -8.68 64.28 -2.31
N LEU A 15 -10.01 64.26 -2.27
CA LEU A 15 -10.82 63.15 -1.73
C LEU A 15 -11.30 62.17 -2.82
N GLY A 16 -10.75 62.28 -4.02
CA GLY A 16 -11.22 61.54 -5.19
C GLY A 16 -10.21 60.56 -5.77
N PHE A 17 -9.50 59.74 -4.97
CA PHE A 17 -8.86 58.49 -5.42
C PHE A 17 -8.61 57.50 -4.27
N THR A 18 -9.65 57.13 -3.53
CA THR A 18 -9.71 55.81 -2.88
C THR A 18 -11.04 55.16 -3.20
N SER A 19 -11.35 55.04 -4.49
CA SER A 19 -12.19 53.94 -4.97
C SER A 19 -11.36 52.67 -4.84
N SER A 20 -11.14 52.21 -3.61
CA SER A 20 -11.07 50.78 -3.38
C SER A 20 -12.39 50.25 -3.91
N CYS A 21 -12.36 49.56 -5.05
CA CYS A 21 -13.39 48.60 -5.36
C CYS A 21 -13.32 47.51 -4.28
N ILE A 22 -13.83 47.78 -3.09
CA ILE A 22 -14.46 46.73 -2.30
C ILE A 22 -15.79 46.53 -3.01
N SER A 23 -15.79 45.54 -3.87
CA SER A 23 -17.01 44.90 -4.31
C SER A 23 -17.72 44.39 -3.06
N ASP A 24 -18.83 45.03 -2.70
CA ASP A 24 -19.75 44.57 -1.65
C ASP A 24 -20.55 43.32 -2.07
N ASP A 25 -20.18 42.67 -3.18
CA ASP A 25 -20.65 41.35 -3.57
C ASP A 25 -19.78 40.28 -2.88
N LEU A 26 -19.99 40.11 -1.57
CA LEU A 26 -19.55 38.95 -0.79
C LEU A 26 -20.46 37.73 -1.06
N SER A 27 -21.07 37.63 -2.24
CA SER A 27 -21.70 36.40 -2.69
C SER A 27 -20.60 35.47 -3.24
N ASP A 28 -20.21 34.50 -2.41
CA ASP A 28 -19.33 33.39 -2.72
C ASP A 28 -17.97 33.79 -3.34
N CYS A 29 -17.03 34.25 -2.51
CA CYS A 29 -15.63 33.93 -2.83
C CYS A 29 -15.55 32.40 -2.91
N PRO A 30 -15.25 31.80 -4.08
CA PRO A 30 -15.17 30.35 -4.17
C PRO A 30 -14.11 29.90 -3.16
N THR A 31 -14.53 29.12 -2.16
CA THR A 31 -13.59 28.52 -1.21
C THR A 31 -12.55 27.79 -2.03
N THR A 32 -11.26 28.12 -1.83
CA THR A 32 -10.18 27.45 -2.54
C THR A 32 -10.30 25.96 -2.31
N GLN A 33 -10.60 25.24 -3.38
CA GLN A 33 -10.85 23.81 -3.38
C GLN A 33 -9.76 23.14 -4.21
N TYR A 34 -9.02 22.25 -3.56
CA TYR A 34 -8.06 21.38 -4.23
C TYR A 34 -8.61 19.97 -4.20
N VAL A 35 -8.69 19.34 -5.36
CA VAL A 35 -9.14 17.95 -5.49
C VAL A 35 -7.95 17.11 -5.90
N VAL A 36 -7.66 16.07 -5.11
CA VAL A 36 -6.67 15.07 -5.46
C VAL A 36 -7.39 13.77 -5.81
N GLN A 37 -7.25 13.34 -7.06
CA GLN A 37 -7.76 12.06 -7.52
C GLN A 37 -6.71 10.98 -7.25
N ILE A 38 -7.12 9.93 -6.55
CA ILE A 38 -6.26 8.80 -6.20
C ILE A 38 -6.64 7.62 -7.09
N SER A 39 -5.68 7.13 -7.85
CA SER A 39 -5.77 5.90 -8.63
C SER A 39 -4.85 4.82 -8.04
N VAL A 40 -4.91 3.60 -8.58
CA VAL A 40 -4.00 2.50 -8.22
C VAL A 40 -3.12 2.21 -9.43
N LYS A 41 -1.80 2.29 -9.26
CA LYS A 41 -0.82 1.95 -10.31
C LYS A 41 -0.55 0.46 -10.32
N ASP A 42 -0.29 -0.12 -9.14
CA ASP A 42 0.05 -1.53 -8.99
C ASP A 42 -1.20 -2.42 -8.87
N LYS A 43 -2.10 -2.31 -9.87
CA LYS A 43 -3.35 -3.10 -9.93
C LYS A 43 -3.08 -4.61 -9.95
N ASN A 44 -2.02 -5.00 -10.64
CA ASN A 44 -1.51 -6.37 -10.73
C ASN A 44 -0.03 -6.43 -10.33
N TYR A 45 0.41 -7.62 -9.90
CA TYR A 45 1.84 -7.92 -9.75
C TYR A 45 2.53 -7.89 -11.12
N LYS A 46 3.77 -7.40 -11.17
CA LYS A 46 4.53 -7.24 -12.43
C LYS A 46 4.65 -8.53 -13.23
N ASN A 47 4.80 -9.65 -12.54
CA ASN A 47 5.00 -10.98 -13.12
C ASN A 47 3.76 -11.87 -13.02
N ILE A 48 2.56 -11.30 -12.85
CA ILE A 48 1.31 -12.08 -12.74
C ILE A 48 1.07 -13.02 -13.94
N GLY A 49 1.52 -12.63 -15.13
CA GLY A 49 1.39 -13.43 -16.36
C GLY A 49 2.10 -14.80 -16.28
N SER A 50 3.04 -14.97 -15.36
CA SER A 50 3.74 -16.24 -15.14
C SER A 50 2.96 -17.21 -14.22
N PHE A 51 1.87 -16.76 -13.60
CA PHE A 51 1.14 -17.50 -12.57
C PHE A 51 -0.35 -17.61 -12.90
N PRO A 52 -0.74 -18.56 -13.76
CA PRO A 52 -2.15 -18.75 -14.16
C PRO A 52 -3.07 -19.18 -12.99
N GLN A 53 -2.50 -19.54 -11.83
CA GLN A 53 -3.25 -19.84 -10.62
C GLN A 53 -3.84 -18.58 -9.95
N LEU A 54 -3.40 -17.39 -10.38
CA LEU A 54 -3.90 -16.10 -9.91
C LEU A 54 -4.62 -15.39 -11.04
N GLU A 55 -5.80 -14.85 -10.74
CA GLU A 55 -6.58 -14.08 -11.72
C GLU A 55 -6.07 -12.62 -11.76
N PRO A 56 -5.67 -12.11 -12.94
CA PRO A 56 -5.37 -10.69 -13.09
C PRO A 56 -6.61 -9.83 -12.88
N LYS A 57 -6.43 -8.71 -12.19
CA LYS A 57 -7.46 -7.68 -12.05
C LYS A 57 -7.56 -6.86 -13.33
N GLU A 58 -8.78 -6.56 -13.75
CA GLU A 58 -9.03 -5.73 -14.92
C GLU A 58 -8.73 -4.25 -14.64
N GLU A 59 -8.26 -3.53 -15.66
CA GLU A 59 -7.85 -2.13 -15.53
C GLU A 59 -9.00 -1.20 -15.14
N ASN A 60 -10.22 -1.49 -15.62
CA ASN A 60 -11.40 -0.64 -15.43
C ASN A 60 -12.19 -0.95 -14.15
N THR A 61 -11.66 -1.82 -13.30
CA THR A 61 -12.32 -2.22 -12.07
C THR A 61 -12.44 -1.03 -11.11
N PRO A 62 -13.54 -0.91 -10.34
CA PRO A 62 -13.68 0.13 -9.32
C PRO A 62 -12.52 0.18 -8.33
N PHE A 63 -12.18 1.37 -7.85
CA PHE A 63 -11.07 1.61 -6.89
C PHE A 63 -11.17 0.69 -5.67
N ARG A 64 -12.39 0.49 -5.14
CA ARG A 64 -12.67 -0.36 -3.98
C ARG A 64 -12.27 -1.83 -4.15
N SER A 65 -12.09 -2.30 -5.38
CA SER A 65 -11.69 -3.68 -5.68
C SER A 65 -10.17 -3.90 -5.53
N PHE A 66 -9.43 -2.81 -5.36
CA PHE A 66 -8.01 -2.81 -5.04
C PHE A 66 -7.81 -2.46 -3.57
N GLU A 67 -8.41 -1.36 -3.12
CA GLU A 67 -8.25 -0.84 -1.76
C GLU A 67 -9.59 -0.75 -1.03
N GLY A 68 -9.74 -1.48 0.09
CA GLY A 68 -10.95 -1.39 0.90
C GLY A 68 -11.04 -0.11 1.75
N THR A 69 -9.90 0.52 2.00
CA THR A 69 -9.79 1.70 2.86
C THR A 69 -8.75 2.70 2.36
N ILE A 70 -8.86 3.95 2.80
CA ILE A 70 -7.89 5.00 2.55
C ILE A 70 -7.61 5.81 3.82
N TYR A 71 -6.37 6.21 4.01
CA TYR A 71 -5.92 7.12 5.06
C TYR A 71 -4.94 8.12 4.46
N TYR A 72 -5.02 9.39 4.86
CA TYR A 72 -4.08 10.40 4.38
C TYR A 72 -3.65 11.41 5.43
N THR A 73 -2.46 11.96 5.22
CA THR A 73 -1.94 13.10 5.95
C THR A 73 -1.49 14.18 4.98
N LEU A 74 -1.77 15.43 5.32
CA LEU A 74 -1.20 16.59 4.66
C LEU A 74 -0.31 17.33 5.64
N SER A 75 0.96 17.51 5.29
CA SER A 75 1.94 18.22 6.12
C SER A 75 2.54 19.39 5.35
N GLU A 76 2.88 20.48 6.03
CA GLU A 76 3.65 21.57 5.40
C GLU A 76 5.05 21.05 5.06
N SER A 77 5.55 21.40 3.87
CA SER A 77 6.73 20.75 3.30
C SER A 77 8.06 21.09 4.01
N THR A 78 8.17 22.29 4.59
CA THR A 78 9.40 22.80 5.22
C THR A 78 9.53 22.32 6.66
N THR A 79 8.52 22.61 7.47
CA THR A 79 8.42 22.33 8.90
C THR A 79 8.02 20.89 9.18
N ARG A 80 7.46 20.18 8.19
CA ARG A 80 6.86 18.84 8.33
C ARG A 80 5.71 18.78 9.33
N ALA A 81 5.18 19.93 9.75
CA ALA A 81 4.03 20.01 10.63
C ALA A 81 2.78 19.46 9.92
N ARG A 82 2.10 18.51 10.57
CA ARG A 82 0.87 17.92 10.04
C ARG A 82 -0.28 18.92 10.20
N ILE A 83 -0.92 19.27 9.10
CA ILE A 83 -2.02 20.25 9.06
C ILE A 83 -3.39 19.61 8.82
N ARG A 84 -3.42 18.40 8.23
CA ARG A 84 -4.60 17.55 8.10
C ARG A 84 -4.23 16.09 8.27
N GLU A 85 -5.16 15.34 8.83
CA GLU A 85 -5.11 13.89 8.98
C GLU A 85 -6.53 13.37 8.88
N SER A 86 -6.72 12.28 8.13
CA SER A 86 -8.00 11.59 8.10
C SER A 86 -8.04 10.47 9.13
N ALA A 87 -9.25 10.02 9.49
CA ALA A 87 -9.40 8.65 9.97
C ALA A 87 -9.11 7.66 8.83
N VAL A 88 -8.99 6.36 9.15
CA VAL A 88 -9.07 5.31 8.13
C VAL A 88 -10.51 5.25 7.64
N MET A 89 -10.73 5.60 6.37
CA MET A 89 -12.05 5.68 5.74
C MET A 89 -12.28 4.46 4.86
N VAL A 90 -13.49 3.90 4.88
CA VAL A 90 -13.90 2.84 3.96
C VAL A 90 -14.21 3.44 2.59
N VAL A 91 -13.68 2.82 1.54
CA VAL A 91 -13.96 3.26 0.17
C VAL A 91 -15.21 2.56 -0.35
N ASN A 92 -16.17 3.35 -0.83
CA ASN A 92 -17.44 2.90 -1.39
C ASN A 92 -17.62 3.44 -2.81
N GLY A 93 -18.57 2.88 -3.56
CA GLY A 93 -18.89 3.32 -4.93
C GLY A 93 -18.21 2.49 -6.01
N GLU A 94 -18.51 2.83 -7.27
CA GLU A 94 -18.01 2.13 -8.46
C GLU A 94 -16.98 2.95 -9.25
N ASP A 95 -16.58 4.13 -8.74
CA ASP A 95 -15.62 4.98 -9.41
C ASP A 95 -14.23 4.33 -9.45
N GLN A 96 -13.51 4.56 -10.56
CA GLN A 96 -12.15 4.04 -10.74
C GLN A 96 -11.10 4.84 -9.94
N MET A 97 -11.46 6.03 -9.46
CA MET A 97 -10.59 6.91 -8.68
C MET A 97 -11.31 7.40 -7.42
N TYR A 98 -10.53 7.64 -6.37
CA TYR A 98 -11.03 8.20 -5.13
C TYR A 98 -10.64 9.68 -5.01
N SER A 99 -11.61 10.56 -4.78
CA SER A 99 -11.35 12.00 -4.62
C SER A 99 -11.10 12.39 -3.17
N ILE A 100 -9.98 13.06 -2.90
CA ILE A 100 -9.72 13.76 -1.64
C ILE A 100 -9.87 15.26 -1.90
N THR A 101 -10.76 15.92 -1.15
CA THR A 101 -10.99 17.36 -1.27
C THR A 101 -10.38 18.11 -0.10
N PHE A 102 -9.56 19.11 -0.41
CA PHE A 102 -8.99 20.04 0.56
C PHE A 102 -9.62 21.42 0.40
N ASN A 103 -10.29 21.88 1.45
CA ASN A 103 -10.90 23.21 1.51
C ASN A 103 -10.14 24.07 2.54
N ASN A 104 -10.03 25.37 2.25
CA ASN A 104 -9.49 26.36 3.18
C ASN A 104 -8.06 26.02 3.66
N ILE A 105 -7.23 25.47 2.77
CA ILE A 105 -5.80 25.28 3.03
C ILE A 105 -5.07 26.53 2.54
N PRO A 106 -4.22 27.18 3.37
CA PRO A 106 -3.44 28.33 2.94
C PRO A 106 -2.57 28.00 1.72
N GLU A 107 -2.31 29.00 0.89
CA GLU A 107 -1.36 28.84 -0.21
C GLU A 107 0.02 28.43 0.33
N GLY A 108 0.71 27.53 -0.36
CA GLY A 108 1.99 27.02 0.10
C GLY A 108 2.36 25.67 -0.50
N GLU A 109 3.44 25.10 0.01
CA GLU A 109 3.94 23.79 -0.39
C GLU A 109 3.68 22.75 0.70
N TYR A 110 3.03 21.65 0.31
CA TYR A 110 2.58 20.60 1.20
C TYR A 110 3.06 19.24 0.73
N ILE A 111 3.09 18.27 1.62
CA ILE A 111 3.35 16.87 1.32
C ILE A 111 2.10 16.11 1.67
N LEU A 112 1.46 15.56 0.64
CA LEU A 112 0.35 14.64 0.79
C LEU A 112 0.91 13.22 0.77
N THR A 113 0.62 12.46 1.82
CA THR A 113 0.88 11.02 1.88
C THR A 113 -0.46 10.31 2.02
N VAL A 114 -0.69 9.32 1.16
CA VAL A 114 -1.93 8.53 1.13
C VAL A 114 -1.57 7.05 1.23
N TRP A 115 -2.32 6.34 2.06
CA TRP A 115 -2.18 4.90 2.31
C TRP A 115 -3.49 4.20 1.96
N GLY A 116 -3.39 3.08 1.25
CA GLY A 116 -4.50 2.22 0.87
C GLY A 116 -4.52 0.92 1.68
N ASN A 117 -5.73 0.40 1.89
CA ASN A 117 -5.98 -0.90 2.52
C ASN A 117 -5.37 -1.04 3.93
N MET A 118 -5.38 0.06 4.68
CA MET A 118 -4.96 0.14 6.08
C MET A 118 -6.06 -0.38 7.02
N THR A 119 -5.65 -0.92 8.16
CA THR A 119 -6.55 -1.21 9.30
C THR A 119 -6.31 -0.21 10.42
N GLN A 120 -7.28 -0.03 11.31
CA GLN A 120 -7.13 0.84 12.49
C GLN A 120 -6.28 0.21 13.59
N GLU A 121 -6.00 -1.10 13.50
CA GLU A 121 -5.32 -1.88 14.53
C GLU A 121 -3.82 -1.61 14.60
N TYR A 122 -3.22 -1.17 13.48
CA TYR A 122 -1.77 -1.06 13.35
C TYR A 122 -1.33 0.36 12.97
N PRO A 123 -0.18 0.83 13.50
CA PRO A 123 0.39 2.11 13.10
C PRO A 123 0.70 2.15 11.59
N VAL A 124 0.54 3.35 11.02
CA VAL A 124 0.82 3.59 9.61
C VAL A 124 2.28 3.26 9.28
N GLY A 125 2.49 2.56 8.16
CA GLY A 125 3.81 2.15 7.71
C GLY A 125 4.32 0.84 8.33
N ILE A 126 3.64 0.27 9.33
CA ILE A 126 3.98 -1.07 9.84
C ILE A 126 3.45 -2.14 8.87
N LEU A 127 4.36 -2.99 8.39
CA LEU A 127 4.04 -3.98 7.37
C LEU A 127 3.65 -5.33 7.96
N HIS A 128 4.25 -5.71 9.10
CA HIS A 128 3.94 -6.93 9.86
C HIS A 128 4.06 -6.63 11.35
N GLN A 129 2.93 -6.68 12.07
CA GLN A 129 2.90 -6.51 13.52
C GLN A 129 2.78 -7.88 14.18
N ASP A 130 3.48 -8.09 15.30
CA ASP A 130 3.43 -9.32 16.11
C ASP A 130 3.70 -10.60 15.29
N ASN A 131 4.58 -10.49 14.29
CA ASN A 131 4.91 -11.54 13.32
C ASN A 131 3.71 -12.06 12.50
N LYS A 132 2.67 -11.26 12.32
CA LYS A 132 1.51 -11.63 11.50
C LYS A 132 1.57 -10.97 10.14
N GLU A 133 1.08 -11.70 9.15
CA GLU A 133 0.71 -11.10 7.87
C GLU A 133 -0.31 -9.98 8.10
N HIS A 134 -0.06 -8.84 7.45
CA HIS A 134 -1.01 -7.74 7.36
C HIS A 134 -1.57 -7.64 5.93
N THR A 135 -2.43 -6.65 5.67
CA THR A 135 -3.13 -6.43 4.41
C THR A 135 -2.17 -6.08 3.28
N ASP A 136 -2.65 -6.16 2.04
CA ASP A 136 -1.93 -5.68 0.85
C ASP A 136 -1.95 -4.14 0.86
N ILE A 137 -0.98 -3.52 1.54
CA ILE A 137 -0.93 -2.08 1.78
C ILE A 137 -0.34 -1.37 0.56
N TYR A 138 -0.94 -0.24 0.20
CA TYR A 138 -0.45 0.64 -0.84
C TYR A 138 -0.12 2.03 -0.30
N MET A 139 0.77 2.74 -0.99
CA MET A 139 1.18 4.09 -0.59
C MET A 139 1.52 4.98 -1.78
N THR A 140 1.27 6.26 -1.63
CA THR A 140 1.84 7.31 -2.49
C THR A 140 2.14 8.55 -1.66
N SER A 141 3.15 9.31 -2.07
CA SER A 141 3.54 10.56 -1.42
C SER A 141 4.00 11.56 -2.45
N ARG A 142 3.51 12.79 -2.37
CA ARG A 142 3.89 13.86 -3.30
C ARG A 142 3.92 15.22 -2.63
N LYS A 143 4.91 16.02 -3.01
CA LYS A 143 4.91 17.46 -2.74
C LYS A 143 3.93 18.17 -3.69
N LEU A 144 2.92 18.82 -3.13
CA LEU A 144 1.89 19.58 -3.83
C LEU A 144 2.08 21.08 -3.55
N ARG A 145 1.76 21.93 -4.52
CA ARG A 145 1.71 23.38 -4.35
C ARG A 145 0.25 23.80 -4.41
N PHE A 146 -0.24 24.44 -3.36
CA PHE A 146 -1.59 24.99 -3.31
C PHE A 146 -1.51 26.49 -3.54
N ASP A 147 -2.27 26.99 -4.52
CA ASP A 147 -2.41 28.40 -4.87
C ASP A 147 -3.89 28.73 -5.16
N SER A 148 -4.26 30.00 -5.23
CA SER A 148 -5.65 30.47 -5.37
C SER A 148 -6.45 29.93 -6.58
N SER A 149 -5.84 29.16 -7.49
CA SER A 149 -6.57 28.46 -8.55
C SER A 149 -7.21 27.16 -8.06
N TYR A 150 -8.36 26.80 -8.65
CA TYR A 150 -8.86 25.43 -8.53
C TYR A 150 -7.89 24.48 -9.22
N GLN A 151 -7.44 23.46 -8.51
CA GLN A 151 -6.53 22.44 -9.06
C GLN A 151 -7.07 21.04 -8.83
N THR A 152 -7.03 20.24 -9.89
CA THR A 152 -7.17 18.79 -9.82
C THR A 152 -5.82 18.15 -10.10
N THR A 153 -5.34 17.32 -9.18
CA THR A 153 -4.10 16.55 -9.34
C THR A 153 -4.37 15.08 -9.20
N GLU A 154 -3.75 14.27 -10.04
CA GLU A 154 -3.81 12.80 -9.93
C GLU A 154 -2.56 12.26 -9.24
N LEU A 155 -2.76 11.32 -8.32
CA LEU A 155 -1.72 10.51 -7.69
C LEU A 155 -2.09 9.04 -7.81
N SER A 156 -1.08 8.18 -7.91
CA SER A 156 -1.30 6.74 -7.99
C SER A 156 -0.63 6.02 -6.84
N LEU A 157 -1.38 5.13 -6.22
CA LEU A 157 -0.95 4.23 -5.16
C LEU A 157 -0.07 3.10 -5.73
N GLU A 158 1.07 2.87 -5.09
CA GLU A 158 1.98 1.76 -5.36
C GLU A 158 1.97 0.77 -4.19
N ARG A 159 2.01 -0.52 -4.52
CA ARG A 159 1.97 -1.61 -3.54
C ARG A 159 3.26 -1.58 -2.71
N THR A 160 3.18 -1.84 -1.41
CA THR A 160 4.34 -1.86 -0.49
C THR A 160 4.94 -3.25 -0.29
N LYS A 161 4.20 -4.30 -0.66
CA LYS A 161 4.55 -5.71 -0.42
C LYS A 161 4.70 -6.50 -1.73
N GLY A 162 5.34 -7.65 -1.65
CA GLY A 162 5.25 -8.73 -2.65
C GLY A 162 4.26 -9.80 -2.22
N LEU A 163 4.14 -10.85 -3.03
CA LEU A 163 3.30 -12.02 -2.73
C LEU A 163 4.17 -13.28 -2.73
N LEU A 164 4.10 -14.06 -1.65
CA LEU A 164 4.54 -15.45 -1.68
C LEU A 164 3.38 -16.31 -2.15
N LEU A 165 3.60 -17.07 -3.23
CA LEU A 165 2.67 -18.04 -3.79
C LEU A 165 3.20 -19.46 -3.54
N LEU A 166 2.47 -20.25 -2.77
CA LEU A 166 2.74 -21.66 -2.57
C LEU A 166 1.73 -22.49 -3.37
N LEU A 167 2.24 -23.40 -4.20
CA LEU A 167 1.47 -24.36 -4.96
C LEU A 167 1.69 -25.74 -4.36
N CYS A 168 0.68 -26.32 -3.73
CA CYS A 168 0.77 -27.62 -3.07
C CYS A 168 -0.04 -28.66 -3.85
N SER A 169 0.60 -29.71 -4.36
CA SER A 169 -0.07 -30.74 -5.15
C SER A 169 0.13 -32.13 -4.58
N ASN A 170 -0.89 -32.97 -4.78
CA ASN A 170 -0.88 -34.40 -4.51
C ASN A 170 -0.62 -34.81 -3.04
N PHE A 171 -0.65 -33.88 -2.08
CA PHE A 171 -0.43 -34.19 -0.67
C PHE A 171 -1.38 -35.30 -0.15
N PRO A 172 -0.88 -36.20 0.72
CA PRO A 172 -1.74 -37.19 1.37
C PRO A 172 -2.88 -36.52 2.13
N ALA A 173 -4.08 -37.10 2.06
CA ALA A 173 -5.29 -36.55 2.70
C ALA A 173 -5.19 -36.41 4.23
N VAL A 174 -4.24 -37.12 4.85
CA VAL A 174 -3.94 -36.98 6.28
C VAL A 174 -3.32 -35.62 6.61
N VAL A 175 -2.67 -34.94 5.65
CA VAL A 175 -2.09 -33.61 5.82
C VAL A 175 -3.19 -32.56 5.63
N THR A 176 -3.47 -31.79 6.67
CA THR A 176 -4.62 -30.88 6.72
C THR A 176 -4.23 -29.41 6.87
N SER A 177 -3.00 -29.11 7.28
CA SER A 177 -2.53 -27.73 7.43
C SER A 177 -1.05 -27.54 7.12
N LEU A 178 -0.72 -26.29 6.79
CA LEU A 178 0.63 -25.81 6.51
C LEU A 178 0.94 -24.63 7.44
N LYS A 179 2.13 -24.64 8.04
CA LYS A 179 2.72 -23.51 8.73
C LYS A 179 3.88 -22.96 7.90
N GLN A 180 3.87 -21.65 7.75
CA GLN A 180 4.92 -20.85 7.14
C GLN A 180 5.60 -20.05 8.25
N ASN A 181 6.92 -20.04 8.27
CA ASN A 181 7.71 -19.11 9.06
C ASN A 181 8.73 -18.46 8.12
N ILE A 182 8.61 -17.14 7.94
CA ILE A 182 9.46 -16.36 7.04
C ILE A 182 10.25 -15.36 7.86
N SER A 183 11.57 -15.34 7.72
CA SER A 183 12.44 -14.38 8.41
C SER A 183 13.09 -13.37 7.46
N HIS A 184 13.74 -12.36 8.05
CA HIS A 184 14.50 -11.32 7.35
C HIS A 184 13.63 -10.47 6.41
N LEU A 185 12.44 -10.11 6.87
CA LEU A 185 11.54 -9.19 6.17
C LEU A 185 11.71 -7.79 6.75
N TYR A 186 11.50 -6.75 5.94
CA TYR A 186 11.38 -5.41 6.50
C TYR A 186 10.15 -5.28 7.39
N GLN A 187 10.33 -4.61 8.53
CA GLN A 187 9.24 -4.40 9.49
C GLN A 187 8.30 -3.27 9.07
N SER A 188 8.86 -2.20 8.51
CA SER A 188 8.12 -0.97 8.23
C SER A 188 8.62 -0.27 6.97
N VAL A 189 7.81 0.67 6.48
CA VAL A 189 8.12 1.53 5.34
C VAL A 189 7.66 2.96 5.62
N ASP A 190 8.48 3.93 5.25
CA ASP A 190 8.14 5.35 5.34
C ASP A 190 7.43 5.87 4.08
N ALA A 191 7.02 7.15 4.10
CA ALA A 191 6.35 7.80 2.97
C ALA A 191 7.22 7.99 1.70
N ASN A 192 8.48 7.59 1.72
CA ASN A 192 9.39 7.65 0.56
C ASN A 192 9.78 6.25 0.07
N PHE A 193 9.10 5.19 0.53
CA PHE A 193 9.46 3.79 0.27
C PHE A 193 10.83 3.40 0.85
N ASN A 194 11.29 4.08 1.91
CA ASN A 194 12.44 3.58 2.68
C ASN A 194 11.94 2.53 3.65
N TYR A 195 12.41 1.29 3.46
CA TYR A 195 12.08 0.18 4.33
C TYR A 195 13.08 0.11 5.48
N THR A 196 12.61 -0.15 6.70
CA THR A 196 13.46 -0.20 7.90
C THR A 196 12.98 -1.25 8.90
N GLY A 197 13.91 -1.66 9.76
CA GLY A 197 13.70 -2.71 10.77
C GLY A 197 13.64 -4.11 10.17
N THR A 198 13.71 -5.12 11.02
CA THR A 198 13.64 -6.52 10.62
C THR A 198 12.56 -7.22 11.42
N THR A 199 11.76 -8.04 10.74
CA THR A 199 10.68 -8.83 11.34
C THR A 199 10.56 -10.19 10.68
N ASN A 200 9.72 -11.03 11.27
CA ASN A 200 9.32 -12.32 10.72
C ASN A 200 7.81 -12.34 10.46
N VAL A 201 7.34 -13.33 9.71
CA VAL A 201 5.92 -13.65 9.54
C VAL A 201 5.71 -15.13 9.84
N GLU A 202 4.80 -15.41 10.76
CA GLU A 202 4.31 -16.75 11.05
C GLU A 202 2.84 -16.86 10.65
N LYS A 203 2.51 -17.87 9.84
CA LYS A 203 1.15 -18.11 9.36
C LYS A 203 0.85 -19.61 9.30
N ARG A 204 -0.19 -20.07 10.00
CA ARG A 204 -0.72 -21.43 9.87
C ARG A 204 -2.09 -21.39 9.23
N VAL A 205 -2.27 -22.16 8.17
CA VAL A 205 -3.51 -22.19 7.38
C VAL A 205 -3.89 -23.62 7.01
N PRO A 206 -5.18 -23.88 6.72
CA PRO A 206 -5.58 -25.11 6.06
C PRO A 206 -4.78 -25.33 4.78
N LEU A 207 -4.41 -26.58 4.51
CA LEU A 207 -3.73 -26.92 3.26
C LEU A 207 -4.70 -26.75 2.09
N GLN A 208 -4.29 -25.97 1.11
CA GLN A 208 -5.02 -25.75 -0.14
C GLN A 208 -4.05 -25.91 -1.31
N ALA A 209 -4.58 -26.11 -2.51
CA ALA A 209 -3.77 -26.21 -3.72
C ALA A 209 -2.93 -24.93 -3.97
N THR A 210 -3.51 -23.78 -3.61
CA THR A 210 -2.88 -22.47 -3.72
C THR A 210 -2.97 -21.78 -2.36
N VAL A 211 -1.82 -21.36 -1.82
CA VAL A 211 -1.74 -20.57 -0.59
C VAL A 211 -0.93 -19.31 -0.88
N THR A 212 -1.47 -18.15 -0.50
CA THR A 212 -0.82 -16.85 -0.70
C THR A 212 -0.50 -16.19 0.64
N THR A 213 0.58 -15.41 0.66
CA THR A 213 0.99 -14.61 1.82
C THR A 213 1.59 -13.27 1.35
N PHE A 214 1.07 -12.14 1.82
CA PHE A 214 1.64 -10.82 1.55
C PHE A 214 2.87 -10.59 2.42
N LEU A 215 4.00 -10.30 1.80
CA LEU A 215 5.28 -10.16 2.49
C LEU A 215 5.97 -8.85 2.13
N ALA A 216 6.61 -8.23 3.10
CA ALA A 216 7.45 -7.07 2.83
C ALA A 216 8.66 -7.54 2.01
N PRO A 217 9.34 -6.64 1.27
CA PRO A 217 10.62 -6.99 0.67
C PRO A 217 11.59 -7.54 1.71
N ASN A 218 12.51 -8.40 1.27
CA ASN A 218 13.54 -8.91 2.16
C ASN A 218 14.46 -7.77 2.63
N ALA A 219 14.98 -7.88 3.85
CA ALA A 219 15.93 -6.94 4.44
C ALA A 219 17.32 -7.08 3.76
N GLU A 220 18.41 -6.66 4.41
CA GLU A 220 19.76 -6.69 3.81
C GLU A 220 20.22 -8.10 3.36
N GLU A 221 19.61 -9.17 3.90
CA GLU A 221 19.85 -10.56 3.53
C GLU A 221 18.64 -11.18 2.80
N ASP A 222 18.84 -12.31 2.11
CA ASP A 222 17.72 -13.11 1.60
C ASP A 222 16.82 -13.57 2.76
N SER A 223 15.52 -13.66 2.47
CA SER A 223 14.55 -14.19 3.43
C SER A 223 14.68 -15.71 3.50
N SER A 224 14.59 -16.28 4.70
CA SER A 224 14.49 -17.72 4.89
C SER A 224 13.03 -18.11 5.09
N LEU A 225 12.54 -19.06 4.30
CA LEU A 225 11.23 -19.67 4.46
C LEU A 225 11.39 -21.09 5.01
N LYS A 226 10.74 -21.32 6.15
CA LYS A 226 10.54 -22.64 6.73
C LYS A 226 9.09 -23.07 6.58
N LEU A 227 8.89 -24.26 6.03
CA LEU A 227 7.58 -24.87 5.80
C LEU A 227 7.43 -26.16 6.62
N SER A 228 6.34 -26.22 7.37
CA SER A 228 5.99 -27.39 8.16
C SER A 228 4.54 -27.80 7.88
N PHE A 229 4.30 -29.07 7.62
CA PHE A 229 2.99 -29.63 7.31
C PHE A 229 2.50 -30.47 8.48
N TYR A 230 1.19 -30.49 8.72
CA TYR A 230 0.61 -31.15 9.89
C TYR A 230 -0.65 -31.93 9.53
N THR A 231 -0.92 -32.97 10.31
CA THR A 231 -2.13 -33.81 10.16
C THR A 231 -3.36 -33.26 10.89
N ASP A 232 -3.17 -32.33 11.81
CA ASP A 232 -4.23 -31.62 12.51
C ASP A 232 -4.02 -30.10 12.34
N ALA A 233 -5.09 -29.36 12.06
CA ALA A 233 -5.06 -27.92 11.83
C ALA A 233 -4.71 -27.09 13.09
N THR A 234 -4.96 -27.59 14.30
CA THR A 234 -4.93 -26.76 15.52
C THR A 234 -4.21 -27.39 16.71
N LYS A 235 -4.03 -28.71 16.75
CA LYS A 235 -3.53 -29.38 17.97
C LYS A 235 -2.12 -29.94 17.85
N SER A 236 -1.69 -30.34 16.65
CA SER A 236 -0.37 -30.95 16.52
C SER A 236 0.74 -29.90 16.59
N THR A 237 1.64 -30.10 17.55
CA THR A 237 2.91 -29.37 17.68
C THR A 237 4.04 -30.03 16.90
N THR A 238 3.91 -31.32 16.59
CA THR A 238 4.91 -32.06 15.81
C THR A 238 4.48 -32.09 14.35
N PRO A 239 5.34 -31.63 13.42
CA PRO A 239 5.03 -31.65 12.00
C PRO A 239 5.03 -33.08 11.47
N PHE A 240 4.14 -33.35 10.52
CA PHE A 240 4.16 -34.54 9.67
C PHE A 240 5.37 -34.52 8.73
N LEU A 241 5.65 -33.34 8.18
CA LEU A 241 6.78 -33.09 7.29
C LEU A 241 7.31 -31.69 7.59
N GLU A 242 8.63 -31.58 7.67
CA GLU A 242 9.33 -30.30 7.74
C GLU A 242 10.31 -30.24 6.56
N LEU A 243 10.20 -29.17 5.76
CA LEU A 243 11.10 -28.97 4.63
C LEU A 243 12.40 -28.31 5.10
N PRO A 244 13.51 -28.51 4.37
CA PRO A 244 14.69 -27.66 4.52
C PRO A 244 14.33 -26.18 4.37
N ASP A 245 15.11 -25.32 5.02
CA ASP A 245 14.95 -23.87 4.87
C ASP A 245 15.23 -23.45 3.41
N ILE A 246 14.36 -22.60 2.87
CA ILE A 246 14.41 -22.15 1.49
C ILE A 246 14.74 -20.66 1.46
N ASN A 247 15.84 -20.29 0.82
CA ASN A 247 16.18 -18.88 0.61
C ASN A 247 15.32 -18.28 -0.50
N LEU A 248 14.75 -17.11 -0.22
CA LEU A 248 13.84 -16.41 -1.12
C LEU A 248 14.20 -14.92 -1.19
N THR A 249 14.20 -14.41 -2.41
CA THR A 249 14.16 -12.97 -2.64
C THR A 249 12.70 -12.55 -2.75
N ILE A 250 12.27 -11.60 -1.92
CA ILE A 250 10.92 -11.06 -1.93
C ILE A 250 11.02 -9.60 -2.36
N LYS A 251 10.31 -9.24 -3.42
CA LYS A 251 10.34 -7.89 -3.98
C LYS A 251 8.96 -7.26 -3.94
N ARG A 252 8.95 -5.94 -3.80
CA ARG A 252 7.74 -5.13 -3.91
C ARG A 252 7.08 -5.34 -5.27
N ASN A 253 5.76 -5.55 -5.25
CA ASN A 253 4.93 -5.71 -6.44
C ASN A 253 5.35 -6.87 -7.37
N GLU A 254 5.96 -7.92 -6.81
CA GLU A 254 6.32 -9.15 -7.53
C GLU A 254 5.83 -10.37 -6.73
N ILE A 255 5.54 -11.45 -7.46
CA ILE A 255 5.21 -12.76 -6.91
C ILE A 255 6.49 -13.60 -6.85
N SER A 256 6.82 -14.10 -5.67
CA SER A 256 7.82 -15.16 -5.45
C SER A 256 7.06 -16.47 -5.24
N ALA A 257 7.46 -17.56 -5.93
CA ALA A 257 6.66 -18.78 -5.94
C ALA A 257 7.46 -20.04 -5.63
N ILE A 258 6.84 -20.94 -4.87
CA ILE A 258 7.32 -22.29 -4.61
C ILE A 258 6.20 -23.28 -4.94
N ALA A 259 6.54 -24.35 -5.65
CA ALA A 259 5.68 -25.50 -5.85
C ALA A 259 6.22 -26.70 -5.09
N ILE A 260 5.33 -27.45 -4.46
CA ILE A 260 5.64 -28.61 -3.64
C ILE A 260 4.73 -29.72 -4.10
N ASP A 261 5.32 -30.75 -4.68
CA ASP A 261 4.60 -31.87 -5.26
C ASP A 261 4.97 -33.16 -4.55
N TYR A 262 3.97 -33.88 -4.05
CA TYR A 262 4.15 -35.21 -3.50
C TYR A 262 4.01 -36.28 -4.59
N LYS A 263 5.08 -37.00 -4.87
CA LYS A 263 5.12 -38.13 -5.80
C LYS A 263 4.79 -39.42 -5.05
N ALA A 264 3.49 -39.75 -4.96
CA ALA A 264 3.02 -40.94 -4.26
C ALA A 264 3.63 -42.26 -4.78
N THR A 265 4.05 -42.32 -6.05
CA THR A 265 4.68 -43.51 -6.65
C THR A 265 6.07 -43.79 -6.09
N ASP A 266 6.81 -42.74 -5.76
CA ASP A 266 8.21 -42.81 -5.36
C ASP A 266 8.41 -42.43 -3.88
N ASP A 267 7.32 -42.09 -3.20
CA ASP A 267 7.25 -41.57 -1.82
C ASP A 267 8.21 -40.40 -1.59
N VAL A 268 8.14 -39.40 -2.49
CA VAL A 268 9.08 -38.28 -2.54
C VAL A 268 8.36 -36.95 -2.60
N TYR A 269 8.92 -35.94 -1.94
CA TYR A 269 8.54 -34.53 -2.16
C TYR A 269 9.53 -33.86 -3.11
N GLU A 270 9.02 -33.27 -4.18
CA GLU A 270 9.79 -32.39 -5.05
C GLU A 270 9.42 -30.94 -4.75
N ILE A 271 10.44 -30.12 -4.52
CA ILE A 271 10.28 -28.72 -4.17
C ILE A 271 10.92 -27.89 -5.27
N TRP A 272 10.11 -27.05 -5.88
CA TRP A 272 10.47 -26.23 -7.03
C TRP A 272 10.31 -24.77 -6.68
N MET A 273 11.25 -23.94 -7.12
CA MET A 273 11.20 -22.50 -6.96
C MET A 273 11.16 -21.84 -8.33
N PHE A 274 10.32 -20.82 -8.47
CA PHE A 274 10.25 -20.05 -9.70
C PHE A 274 11.37 -18.99 -9.72
N ILE A 275 12.39 -19.23 -10.54
CA ILE A 275 13.61 -18.42 -10.62
C ILE A 275 13.85 -18.09 -12.10
N GLN A 276 14.07 -16.82 -12.42
CA GLN A 276 14.39 -16.38 -13.79
C GLN A 276 13.37 -16.91 -14.84
N GLU A 277 12.08 -16.79 -14.53
CA GLU A 277 10.98 -17.21 -15.41
C GLU A 277 10.90 -18.72 -15.69
N GLN A 278 11.56 -19.54 -14.87
CA GLN A 278 11.59 -20.99 -14.99
C GLN A 278 11.35 -21.66 -13.62
N TRP A 279 10.71 -22.82 -13.62
CA TRP A 279 10.62 -23.67 -12.43
C TRP A 279 11.91 -24.48 -12.28
N THR A 280 12.62 -24.28 -11.17
CA THR A 280 13.86 -24.99 -10.84
C THR A 280 13.64 -25.87 -9.61
N MET A 281 13.95 -27.16 -9.70
CA MET A 281 13.90 -28.04 -8.53
C MET A 281 15.05 -27.67 -7.60
N ILE A 282 14.72 -27.30 -6.36
CA ILE A 282 15.71 -26.92 -5.33
C ILE A 282 15.95 -28.05 -4.33
N HIS A 283 14.96 -28.91 -4.10
CA HIS A 283 15.08 -30.06 -3.23
C HIS A 283 14.25 -31.25 -3.73
N ARG A 284 14.75 -32.45 -3.42
CA ARG A 284 14.04 -33.72 -3.55
C ARG A 284 14.20 -34.46 -2.22
N LEU A 285 13.11 -34.76 -1.54
CA LEU A 285 13.12 -35.40 -0.22
C LEU A 285 12.50 -36.79 -0.34
N ASP A 286 13.30 -37.83 -0.12
CA ASP A 286 12.82 -39.20 -0.02
C ASP A 286 12.21 -39.43 1.38
N ILE A 287 10.99 -39.95 1.43
CA ILE A 287 10.35 -40.39 2.66
C ILE A 287 10.76 -41.85 2.89
N LYS A 288 11.17 -42.18 4.13
CA LYS A 288 11.54 -43.55 4.55
C LYS A 288 10.63 -44.03 5.65
#